data_AF-A0A653C2X0-F1
#
_entry.id   AF-A0A653C2X0-F1
#
_cell.length_a   1.000
_cell.length_b   1.000
_cell.length_c   1.000
_cell.angle_alpha   90.00
_cell.angle_beta   90.00
_cell.angle_gamma   90.00
#
_symmetry.space_group_name_H-M   'P 1'
#
loop_
_entity.id
_entity.type
_entity.pdbx_description
1 polymer ?
#
loop_
_entity_poly.entity_id
_entity_poly.type
_entity_poly.pdbx_seq_one_letter_code
_entity_poly.pdbx_strand_id
1 'polypeptide(L)'
;MIRCEVDAILIKVASLGLDIKHLGRSLSLMQPHLLAMHEKYGLNVCGEGGEYESLTLDCPLFVSRLVVKDTEVVIHSDDPIAPVGYLVFKKLELETKLPPLDLLDRLAGLPLKDSDGYVTDEGEEAFKSTENEADELVCSENSNAEDCFTPPNIVQEATSGKSKQGWLWISGVQGNSSNPSEAMEQATDILKCELDVFHHSVKDVCSVTMFISDMSQYSELNKTYVDTFNHSNPPSRACIQVPFDKDCPVRIEALSWKQTDSSGDNLYERNTIHVQSRSHWAPANIGPYSQSVGVRHTVLLAGQIGLVPGSMEMVKGGIKSECQLTLRHVTRLLKANNPSFNLRNVVQGICYITNISYVKEARKLWEEKTNNAIVDYVVVTGLPRNALVEWHVWAHKYNNQFDYEERGKCVNNYSITIYRRWNMENNISAILCHVDHPDSEAVFEESIFKEAMDYAIQKLKQDSEDETSVMHVKIFYSVQKNLSSSIFKCYFDNSTFQDETLSYTLVPVVSLKTKQTFLSICGIRFP
;
A
#
# COMPACT_ATOMS: atom_id res chain seq x y z
N MET A 1 -22.53 18.59 -0.57
CA MET A 1 -23.90 18.70 -0.03
C MET A 1 -24.63 19.92 -0.56
N ILE A 2 -24.28 21.14 -0.16
CA ILE A 2 -25.00 22.38 -0.57
C ILE A 2 -25.09 22.54 -2.11
N ARG A 3 -23.96 22.35 -2.83
CA ARG A 3 -23.94 22.43 -4.30
C ARG A 3 -24.73 21.31 -5.01
N CYS A 4 -25.07 20.24 -4.29
CA CYS A 4 -25.89 19.13 -4.77
C CYS A 4 -27.34 19.24 -4.26
N GLU A 5 -27.74 20.43 -3.79
CA GLU A 5 -29.09 20.74 -3.33
C GLU A 5 -29.60 19.86 -2.19
N VAL A 6 -28.70 19.35 -1.34
CA VAL A 6 -29.10 18.71 -0.08
C VAL A 6 -29.53 19.80 0.89
N ASP A 7 -30.83 19.89 1.17
CA ASP A 7 -31.41 20.77 2.17
C ASP A 7 -31.46 20.08 3.52
N ALA A 8 -30.55 20.47 4.40
CA ALA A 8 -30.47 19.96 5.76
C ALA A 8 -30.35 21.10 6.76
N ILE A 9 -30.95 20.92 7.93
CA ILE A 9 -30.97 21.89 9.03
C ILE A 9 -30.18 21.37 10.22
N LEU A 10 -29.58 22.26 11.01
CA LEU A 10 -28.95 21.92 12.28
C LEU A 10 -30.04 21.53 13.29
N ILE A 11 -29.95 20.34 13.87
CA ILE A 11 -30.90 19.83 14.88
C ILE A 11 -30.29 19.64 16.25
N LYS A 12 -28.97 19.71 16.37
CA LYS A 12 -28.25 19.73 17.63
C LYS A 12 -27.00 20.59 17.47
N VAL A 13 -26.60 21.27 18.53
CA VAL A 13 -25.31 21.96 18.64
C VAL A 13 -24.63 21.53 19.93
N ALA A 14 -23.31 21.36 19.89
CA ALA A 14 -22.52 20.91 21.04
C ALA A 14 -21.05 21.37 20.97
N SER A 15 -20.78 22.52 20.35
CA SER A 15 -19.41 22.99 20.12
C SER A 15 -19.27 24.50 20.26
N LEU A 16 -18.06 24.92 20.61
CA LEU A 16 -17.67 26.32 20.71
C LEU A 16 -17.94 27.06 19.40
N GLY A 17 -18.64 28.20 19.51
CA GLY A 17 -19.02 29.00 18.35
C GLY A 17 -20.37 28.60 17.73
N LEU A 18 -20.98 27.50 18.18
CA LEU A 18 -22.38 27.19 17.91
C LEU A 18 -23.24 27.45 19.15
N ASP A 19 -24.51 27.75 18.92
CA ASP A 19 -25.42 28.25 19.93
C ASP A 19 -26.86 27.89 19.51
N ILE A 20 -27.78 27.94 20.46
CA ILE A 20 -29.18 27.52 20.35
C ILE A 20 -29.89 28.26 19.21
N LYS A 21 -29.51 29.52 18.94
CA LYS A 21 -30.04 30.33 17.82
C LYS A 21 -29.71 29.79 16.42
N HIS A 22 -28.79 28.83 16.32
CA HIS A 22 -28.42 28.17 15.06
C HIS A 22 -29.29 26.94 14.78
N LEU A 23 -29.99 26.40 15.78
CA LEU A 23 -30.92 25.29 15.59
C LEU A 23 -32.02 25.66 14.59
N GLY A 24 -32.33 24.74 13.69
CA GLY A 24 -33.34 24.89 12.64
C GLY A 24 -32.84 25.67 11.41
N ARG A 25 -31.64 26.25 11.43
CA ARG A 25 -31.06 26.91 10.26
C ARG A 25 -30.51 25.89 9.27
N SER A 26 -30.67 26.17 7.98
CA SER A 26 -30.11 25.32 6.93
C SER A 26 -28.58 25.38 6.92
N LEU A 27 -27.93 24.29 6.50
CA LEU A 27 -26.48 24.23 6.32
C LEU A 27 -25.99 25.28 5.31
N SER A 28 -26.79 25.58 4.27
CA SER A 28 -26.45 26.62 3.29
C SER A 28 -26.34 28.00 3.92
N LEU A 29 -27.24 28.34 4.85
CA LEU A 29 -27.18 29.60 5.60
C LEU A 29 -26.07 29.60 6.66
N MET A 30 -25.80 28.43 7.25
CA MET A 30 -24.76 28.28 8.28
C MET A 30 -23.34 28.21 7.72
N GLN A 31 -23.15 27.92 6.43
CA GLN A 31 -21.83 27.69 5.83
C GLN A 31 -20.81 28.80 6.13
N PRO A 32 -21.10 30.11 5.95
CA PRO A 32 -20.13 31.16 6.23
C PRO A 32 -19.72 31.20 7.71
N HIS A 33 -20.67 30.94 8.61
CA HIS A 33 -20.43 30.90 10.04
C HIS A 33 -19.57 29.69 10.43
N LEU A 34 -19.87 28.50 9.91
CA LEU A 34 -19.10 27.29 10.16
C LEU A 34 -17.64 27.42 9.69
N LEU A 35 -17.41 28.02 8.52
CA LEU A 35 -16.05 28.32 8.03
C LEU A 35 -15.30 29.28 8.95
N ALA A 36 -15.96 30.35 9.42
CA ALA A 36 -15.35 31.28 10.37
C ALA A 36 -15.01 30.59 11.72
N MET A 37 -15.85 29.68 12.19
CA MET A 37 -15.59 28.92 13.43
C MET A 37 -14.48 27.88 13.23
N HIS A 38 -14.34 27.31 12.04
CA HIS A 38 -13.21 26.45 11.70
C HIS A 38 -11.88 27.21 11.81
N GLU A 39 -11.78 28.39 11.19
CA GLU A 39 -10.56 29.21 11.26
C GLU A 39 -10.22 29.64 12.68
N LYS A 40 -11.24 29.95 13.49
CA LYS A 40 -11.05 30.50 14.83
C LYS A 40 -10.80 29.43 15.90
N TYR A 41 -11.48 28.29 15.80
CA TYR A 41 -11.57 27.30 16.88
C TYR A 41 -11.25 25.87 16.42
N GLY A 42 -10.95 25.65 15.14
CA GLY A 42 -10.70 24.31 14.60
C GLY A 42 -11.96 23.44 14.46
N LEU A 43 -13.15 24.04 14.50
CA LEU A 43 -14.43 23.34 14.31
C LEU A 43 -14.44 22.57 12.98
N ASN A 44 -14.86 21.30 12.96
CA ASN A 44 -15.06 20.58 11.71
C ASN A 44 -16.32 21.10 11.01
N VAL A 45 -16.15 21.73 9.85
CA VAL A 45 -17.24 22.34 9.07
C VAL A 45 -18.33 21.31 8.70
N CYS A 46 -17.95 20.04 8.53
CA CYS A 46 -18.85 18.95 8.19
C CYS A 46 -19.53 18.31 9.41
N GLY A 47 -19.21 18.74 10.63
CA GLY A 47 -19.82 18.23 11.87
C GLY A 47 -19.38 16.81 12.25
N GLU A 48 -18.35 16.26 11.62
CA GLU A 48 -17.89 14.88 11.88
C GLU A 48 -17.35 14.67 13.30
N GLY A 49 -16.93 15.75 13.98
CA GLY A 49 -16.46 15.72 15.37
C GLY A 49 -17.59 15.76 16.39
N GLY A 50 -18.86 15.70 15.95
CA GLY A 50 -20.04 15.81 16.82
C GLY A 50 -20.39 17.25 17.20
N GLU A 51 -19.85 18.25 16.48
CA GLU A 51 -20.07 19.65 16.78
C GLU A 51 -21.52 20.09 16.62
N TYR A 52 -22.20 19.48 15.66
CA TYR A 52 -23.63 19.61 15.44
C TYR A 52 -24.18 18.32 14.81
N GLU A 53 -25.49 18.11 14.95
CA GLU A 53 -26.22 17.09 14.18
C GLU A 53 -27.11 17.80 13.17
N SER A 54 -27.37 17.15 12.03
CA SER A 54 -28.26 17.70 11.01
C SER A 54 -29.37 16.73 10.60
N LEU A 55 -30.51 17.28 10.20
CA LEU A 55 -31.60 16.53 9.58
C LEU A 55 -31.76 17.00 8.14
N THR A 56 -31.67 16.06 7.19
CA THR A 56 -31.99 16.35 5.79
C THR A 56 -33.50 16.42 5.62
N LEU A 57 -34.01 17.60 5.27
CA LEU A 57 -35.42 17.83 4.99
C LEU A 57 -35.76 17.48 3.55
N ASP A 58 -34.85 17.77 2.63
CA ASP A 58 -35.01 17.46 1.22
C ASP A 58 -33.67 17.19 0.54
N CYS A 59 -33.69 16.35 -0.50
CA CYS A 59 -32.62 16.30 -1.49
C CYS A 59 -33.15 15.80 -2.84
N PRO A 60 -32.41 16.03 -3.94
CA PRO A 60 -32.80 15.60 -5.28
C PRO A 60 -33.08 14.09 -5.42
N LEU A 61 -32.46 13.23 -4.60
CA LEU A 61 -32.75 11.80 -4.59
C LEU A 61 -34.17 11.47 -4.11
N PHE A 62 -34.79 12.34 -3.32
CA PHE A 62 -36.09 12.10 -2.70
C PHE A 62 -37.26 12.49 -3.60
N VAL A 63 -38.33 11.69 -3.58
CA VAL A 63 -39.59 11.94 -4.30
C VAL A 63 -40.55 12.86 -3.52
N SER A 64 -40.31 12.97 -2.21
CA SER A 64 -41.07 13.79 -1.28
C SER A 64 -40.09 14.47 -0.32
N ARG A 65 -40.49 15.60 0.26
CA ARG A 65 -39.71 16.35 1.25
C ARG A 65 -40.42 16.37 2.61
N LEU A 66 -39.64 16.52 3.66
CA LEU A 66 -40.15 16.75 5.01
C LEU A 66 -40.42 18.23 5.23
N VAL A 67 -41.64 18.53 5.70
CA VAL A 67 -42.05 19.88 6.09
C VAL A 67 -42.19 19.93 7.60
N VAL A 68 -41.31 20.69 8.22
CA VAL A 68 -41.34 20.96 9.66
C VAL A 68 -42.50 21.90 9.97
N LYS A 69 -43.47 21.44 10.77
CA LYS A 69 -44.64 22.25 11.17
C LYS A 69 -44.53 22.77 12.59
N ASP A 70 -43.96 21.96 13.48
CA ASP A 70 -43.84 22.32 14.88
C ASP A 70 -42.60 21.69 15.50
N THR A 71 -41.85 22.49 16.26
CA THR A 71 -40.59 22.14 16.90
C THR A 71 -40.48 22.82 18.24
N GLU A 72 -39.87 22.14 19.19
CA GLU A 72 -39.46 22.68 20.48
C GLU A 72 -37.94 22.62 20.59
N VAL A 73 -37.33 23.66 21.16
CA VAL A 73 -35.91 23.66 21.49
C VAL A 73 -35.73 23.16 22.92
N VAL A 74 -34.87 22.16 23.11
CA VAL A 74 -34.48 21.67 24.43
C VAL A 74 -33.02 21.99 24.68
N ILE A 75 -32.77 22.67 25.80
CA ILE A 75 -31.41 22.97 26.28
C ILE A 75 -31.02 21.83 27.23
N HIS A 76 -30.01 21.07 26.83
CA HIS A 76 -29.47 19.99 27.65
C HIS A 76 -28.40 20.49 28.62
N SER A 77 -27.58 21.45 28.17
CA SER A 77 -26.56 22.13 28.96
C SER A 77 -26.46 23.58 28.52
N ASP A 78 -26.63 24.51 29.44
CA ASP A 78 -26.53 25.96 29.21
C ASP A 78 -25.13 26.47 29.58
N ASP A 79 -24.10 25.80 29.05
CA ASP A 79 -22.72 26.20 29.26
C ASP A 79 -22.43 27.52 28.50
N PRO A 80 -21.80 28.52 29.13
CA PRO A 80 -21.58 29.83 28.51
C PRO A 80 -20.57 29.83 27.36
N ILE A 81 -19.82 28.74 27.18
CA ILE A 81 -18.76 28.59 26.18
C ILE A 81 -19.21 27.64 25.06
N ALA A 82 -19.81 26.51 25.42
CA ALA A 82 -20.28 25.49 24.47
C ALA A 82 -21.65 24.92 24.88
N PRO A 83 -22.74 25.69 24.69
CA PRO A 83 -24.07 25.22 25.05
C PRO A 83 -24.47 24.00 24.22
N VAL A 84 -25.16 23.05 24.86
CA VAL A 84 -25.71 21.87 24.22
C VAL A 84 -27.22 22.01 24.14
N GLY A 85 -27.73 22.14 22.93
CA GLY A 85 -29.17 22.23 22.65
C GLY A 85 -29.56 21.41 21.43
N TYR A 86 -30.80 20.96 21.37
CA TYR A 86 -31.33 20.20 20.25
C TYR A 86 -32.81 20.50 19.97
N LEU A 87 -33.23 20.21 18.74
CA LEU A 87 -34.61 20.31 18.28
C LEU A 87 -35.37 19.02 18.55
N VAL A 88 -36.55 19.17 19.16
CA VAL A 88 -37.57 18.14 19.26
C VAL A 88 -38.67 18.45 18.26
N PHE A 89 -38.81 17.61 17.24
CA PHE A 89 -39.88 17.74 16.26
C PHE A 89 -41.21 17.26 16.85
N LYS A 90 -42.18 18.16 16.97
CA LYS A 90 -43.54 17.84 17.45
C LYS A 90 -44.46 17.44 16.31
N LYS A 91 -44.27 18.06 15.14
CA LYS A 91 -45.04 17.75 13.93
C LYS A 91 -44.21 17.91 12.67
N LEU A 92 -44.14 16.82 11.91
CA LEU A 92 -43.56 16.75 10.57
C LEU A 92 -44.64 16.28 9.59
N GLU A 93 -44.67 16.86 8.40
CA GLU A 93 -45.54 16.44 7.31
C GLU A 93 -44.69 16.04 6.10
N LEU A 94 -45.14 15.04 5.36
CA LEU A 94 -44.49 14.62 4.11
C LEU A 94 -45.21 15.28 2.93
N GLU A 95 -44.47 15.96 2.07
CA GLU A 95 -45.01 16.64 0.88
C GLU A 95 -44.39 16.05 -0.39
N THR A 96 -45.22 15.57 -1.31
CA THR A 96 -44.76 15.07 -2.62
C THR A 96 -44.31 16.22 -3.52
N LYS A 97 -43.19 16.05 -4.21
CA LYS A 97 -42.68 17.05 -5.15
C LYS A 97 -43.49 17.05 -6.44
N LEU A 98 -43.88 18.24 -6.91
CA LEU A 98 -44.64 18.42 -8.14
C LEU A 98 -43.89 19.34 -9.13
N PRO A 99 -43.85 19.01 -10.43
CA PRO A 99 -44.35 17.76 -11.03
C PRO A 99 -43.54 16.53 -10.57
N PRO A 100 -44.12 15.32 -10.62
CA PRO A 100 -43.36 14.10 -10.35
C PRO A 100 -42.31 13.93 -11.46
N LEU A 101 -41.05 13.92 -11.06
CA LEU A 101 -39.90 13.72 -11.94
C LEU A 101 -39.27 12.35 -11.66
N ASP A 102 -38.67 11.74 -12.68
CA ASP A 102 -37.88 10.53 -12.49
C ASP A 102 -36.55 10.84 -11.76
N LEU A 103 -35.70 9.84 -11.55
CA LEU A 103 -34.41 10.07 -10.88
C LEU A 103 -33.47 10.92 -11.73
N LEU A 104 -33.39 10.69 -13.05
CA LEU A 104 -32.44 11.38 -13.91
C LEU A 104 -32.80 12.86 -14.05
N ASP A 105 -34.08 13.16 -14.23
CA ASP A 105 -34.61 14.52 -14.30
C ASP A 105 -34.37 15.28 -12.99
N ARG A 106 -34.48 14.62 -11.83
CA ARG A 106 -34.17 15.24 -10.53
C ARG A 106 -32.69 15.52 -10.33
N LEU A 107 -31.82 14.72 -10.93
CA LEU A 107 -30.37 14.90 -10.80
C LEU A 107 -29.78 15.79 -11.90
N ALA A 108 -30.58 16.14 -12.92
CA ALA A 108 -30.15 16.92 -14.07
C ALA A 108 -29.55 18.28 -13.64
N GLY A 109 -28.36 18.59 -14.15
CA GLY A 109 -27.65 19.85 -13.88
C GLY A 109 -26.89 19.91 -12.55
N LEU A 110 -27.01 18.89 -11.69
CA LEU A 110 -26.24 18.83 -10.45
C LEU A 110 -24.78 18.40 -10.73
N PRO A 111 -23.81 18.90 -9.96
CA PRO A 111 -22.40 18.52 -10.09
C PRO A 111 -22.12 17.16 -9.43
N LEU A 112 -22.91 16.14 -9.78
CA LEU A 112 -22.74 14.78 -9.31
C LEU A 112 -21.83 14.03 -10.28
N LYS A 113 -20.87 13.29 -9.73
CA LYS A 113 -20.03 12.37 -10.49
C LYS A 113 -20.38 10.95 -10.04
N ASP A 114 -20.33 10.01 -10.97
CA ASP A 114 -20.33 8.60 -10.62
C ASP A 114 -18.95 8.19 -10.09
N SER A 115 -18.81 6.92 -9.71
CA SER A 115 -17.55 6.43 -9.10
C SER A 115 -16.36 6.60 -10.03
N ASP A 116 -16.57 6.46 -11.34
CA ASP A 116 -15.53 6.59 -12.37
C ASP A 116 -15.20 8.07 -12.63
N GLY A 117 -16.19 8.96 -12.69
CA GLY A 117 -16.00 10.41 -12.85
C GLY A 117 -15.17 11.03 -11.72
N TYR A 118 -15.25 10.53 -10.47
CA TYR A 118 -14.35 10.94 -9.39
C TYR A 118 -12.89 10.51 -9.59
N VAL A 119 -12.64 9.57 -10.50
CA VAL A 119 -11.31 9.13 -10.91
C VAL A 119 -10.84 9.90 -12.15
N THR A 120 -11.71 10.08 -13.15
CA THR A 120 -11.34 10.51 -14.51
C THR A 120 -11.53 12.00 -14.79
N ASP A 121 -12.45 12.68 -14.10
CA ASP A 121 -12.87 14.03 -14.49
C ASP A 121 -12.10 15.13 -13.73
N GLU A 122 -11.51 16.05 -14.49
CA GLU A 122 -10.82 17.32 -14.16
C GLU A 122 -10.53 17.64 -12.67
N GLY A 123 -9.24 17.79 -12.37
CA GLY A 123 -8.60 18.19 -11.11
C GLY A 123 -7.08 17.90 -11.20
N GLU A 124 -6.26 18.38 -10.25
CA GLU A 124 -4.78 18.17 -10.27
C GLU A 124 -4.35 16.68 -10.31
N GLU A 125 -5.25 15.77 -9.94
CA GLU A 125 -5.01 14.32 -9.85
C GLU A 125 -5.91 13.47 -10.79
N ALA A 126 -6.72 14.09 -11.66
CA ALA A 126 -7.53 13.37 -12.65
C ALA A 126 -6.65 12.94 -13.82
N PHE A 127 -6.82 11.72 -14.32
CA PHE A 127 -6.13 11.28 -15.53
C PHE A 127 -7.12 11.13 -16.68
N LYS A 128 -6.70 11.54 -17.88
CA LYS A 128 -7.51 11.43 -19.09
C LYS A 128 -7.80 9.95 -19.34
N SER A 129 -9.07 9.56 -19.25
CA SER A 129 -9.56 8.33 -19.84
C SER A 129 -9.33 8.43 -21.35
N THR A 130 -8.28 7.78 -21.85
CA THR A 130 -8.11 7.64 -23.29
C THR A 130 -9.05 6.56 -23.76
N GLU A 131 -10.29 6.92 -24.10
CA GLU A 131 -11.19 6.03 -24.85
C GLU A 131 -10.72 5.81 -26.31
N ASN A 132 -9.58 6.38 -26.76
CA ASN A 132 -9.18 6.37 -28.17
C ASN A 132 -7.67 6.22 -28.44
N GLU A 133 -6.93 5.52 -27.58
CA GLU A 133 -5.75 4.80 -28.05
C GLU A 133 -6.11 3.33 -27.93
N ALA A 134 -6.85 2.84 -28.94
CA ALA A 134 -6.66 1.47 -29.33
C ALA A 134 -5.18 1.37 -29.70
N ASP A 135 -4.34 1.03 -28.72
CA ASP A 135 -3.11 0.32 -29.05
C ASP A 135 -3.57 -0.76 -30.02
N GLU A 136 -3.08 -0.68 -31.26
CA GLU A 136 -3.15 -1.79 -32.19
C GLU A 136 -2.53 -2.96 -31.43
N LEU A 137 -3.39 -3.71 -30.75
CA LEU A 137 -3.19 -5.07 -30.33
C LEU A 137 -2.94 -5.79 -31.64
N VAL A 138 -1.67 -5.76 -32.06
CA VAL A 138 -1.10 -6.91 -32.72
C VAL A 138 -1.29 -8.03 -31.71
N CYS A 139 -2.43 -8.71 -31.84
CA CYS A 139 -2.63 -10.05 -31.33
C CYS A 139 -1.62 -10.95 -32.07
N SER A 140 -0.33 -10.74 -31.84
CA SER A 140 0.68 -11.75 -32.08
C SER A 140 0.46 -12.76 -30.99
N GLU A 141 -0.38 -13.74 -31.33
CA GLU A 141 -0.56 -15.01 -30.67
C GLU A 141 -0.84 -14.91 -29.17
N ASN A 142 -2.07 -15.21 -28.79
CA ASN A 142 -2.32 -15.83 -27.49
C ASN A 142 -1.34 -17.00 -27.34
N SER A 143 -0.19 -16.77 -26.70
CA SER A 143 0.46 -17.81 -25.92
C SER A 143 -0.40 -18.03 -24.68
N ASN A 144 -1.62 -18.52 -24.89
CA ASN A 144 -2.37 -19.35 -23.96
C ASN A 144 -1.70 -20.74 -23.90
N ALA A 145 -0.37 -20.77 -23.86
CA ALA A 145 0.30 -21.82 -23.15
C ALA A 145 0.24 -21.35 -21.70
N GLU A 146 -0.38 -22.14 -20.84
CA GLU A 146 0.15 -22.28 -19.49
C GLU A 146 1.63 -22.64 -19.69
N ASP A 147 2.50 -21.62 -19.80
CA ASP A 147 3.94 -21.85 -19.77
C ASP A 147 4.17 -22.36 -18.36
N CYS A 148 4.14 -23.69 -18.25
CA CYS A 148 4.32 -24.43 -17.03
C CYS A 148 5.81 -24.30 -16.71
N PHE A 149 6.21 -23.14 -16.19
CA PHE A 149 7.54 -22.93 -15.67
C PHE A 149 7.75 -23.98 -14.60
N THR A 150 8.79 -24.81 -14.75
CA THR A 150 9.28 -25.70 -13.71
C THR A 150 10.46 -24.99 -13.05
N PRO A 151 10.21 -23.99 -12.18
CA PRO A 151 11.29 -23.30 -11.49
C PRO A 151 12.12 -24.33 -10.71
N PRO A 152 13.42 -24.09 -10.52
CA PRO A 152 14.19 -24.89 -9.58
C PRO A 152 13.53 -24.84 -8.20
N ASN A 153 13.24 -26.00 -7.61
CA ASN A 153 12.71 -26.06 -6.25
C ASN A 153 13.83 -25.66 -5.27
N ILE A 154 13.82 -24.39 -4.90
CA ILE A 154 14.71 -23.82 -3.90
C ILE A 154 13.95 -23.73 -2.60
N VAL A 155 14.15 -24.74 -1.75
CA VAL A 155 13.79 -24.68 -0.34
C VAL A 155 14.69 -23.62 0.31
N GLN A 156 14.07 -22.61 0.89
CA GLN A 156 14.76 -21.54 1.59
C GLN A 156 14.50 -21.67 3.10
N GLU A 157 15.56 -21.61 3.90
CA GLU A 157 15.46 -21.54 5.36
C GLU A 157 15.16 -20.10 5.80
N ALA A 158 14.48 -19.97 6.95
CA ALA A 158 14.21 -18.66 7.52
C ALA A 158 15.53 -17.96 7.90
N THR A 159 15.63 -16.68 7.57
CA THR A 159 16.77 -15.84 7.96
C THR A 159 16.27 -14.59 8.63
N SER A 160 16.97 -14.17 9.67
CA SER A 160 16.55 -13.08 10.53
C SER A 160 17.68 -12.10 10.74
N GLY A 161 17.36 -10.80 10.71
CA GLY A 161 18.28 -9.73 11.04
C GLY A 161 17.64 -8.76 12.02
N LYS A 162 18.36 -8.36 13.08
CA LYS A 162 17.84 -7.45 14.11
C LYS A 162 18.71 -6.20 14.24
N SER A 163 18.06 -5.05 14.42
CA SER A 163 18.74 -3.80 14.77
C SER A 163 18.67 -3.48 16.26
N LYS A 164 19.61 -2.67 16.76
CA LYS A 164 19.57 -2.15 18.14
C LYS A 164 18.33 -1.30 18.42
N GLN A 165 17.78 -0.68 17.38
CA GLN A 165 16.57 0.14 17.49
C GLN A 165 15.27 -0.66 17.49
N GLY A 166 15.37 -1.99 17.58
CA GLY A 166 14.25 -2.89 17.78
C GLY A 166 13.55 -3.31 16.50
N TRP A 167 14.14 -3.04 15.33
CA TRP A 167 13.66 -3.62 14.07
C TRP A 167 14.13 -5.06 13.96
N LEU A 168 13.25 -5.93 13.49
CA LEU A 168 13.57 -7.33 13.20
C LEU A 168 12.94 -7.69 11.86
N TRP A 169 13.79 -8.11 10.93
CA TRP A 169 13.39 -8.59 9.62
C TRP A 169 13.53 -10.10 9.57
N ILE A 170 12.46 -10.80 9.25
CA ILE A 170 12.41 -12.25 9.10
C ILE A 170 12.05 -12.53 7.64
N SER A 171 12.89 -13.29 6.95
CA SER A 171 12.82 -13.50 5.51
C SER A 171 12.88 -14.98 5.17
N GLY A 172 12.34 -15.35 4.00
CA GLY A 172 12.45 -16.72 3.50
C GLY A 172 11.61 -17.76 4.24
N VAL A 173 10.63 -17.34 5.05
CA VAL A 173 9.81 -18.27 5.84
C VAL A 173 8.90 -19.07 4.92
N GLN A 174 9.11 -20.38 4.85
CA GLN A 174 8.43 -21.27 3.91
C GLN A 174 7.86 -22.49 4.63
N GLY A 175 6.69 -22.96 4.17
CA GLY A 175 6.18 -24.30 4.49
C GLY A 175 6.56 -25.31 3.41
N ASN A 176 6.92 -26.52 3.81
CA ASN A 176 7.32 -27.61 2.92
C ASN A 176 6.20 -28.67 2.86
N SER A 177 5.02 -28.26 2.37
CA SER A 177 3.89 -29.16 2.08
C SER A 177 3.27 -28.75 0.75
N SER A 178 2.80 -29.74 -0.03
CA SER A 178 1.99 -29.49 -1.22
C SER A 178 0.55 -29.08 -0.87
N ASN A 179 0.12 -29.28 0.38
CA ASN A 179 -1.15 -28.77 0.88
C ASN A 179 -0.99 -27.30 1.31
N PRO A 180 -1.77 -26.34 0.75
CA PRO A 180 -1.64 -24.93 1.07
C PRO A 180 -1.90 -24.61 2.55
N SER A 181 -2.93 -25.19 3.16
CA SER A 181 -3.22 -24.98 4.60
C SER A 181 -2.05 -25.42 5.48
N GLU A 182 -1.56 -26.65 5.29
CA GLU A 182 -0.45 -27.21 6.08
C GLU A 182 0.85 -26.41 5.88
N ALA A 183 1.15 -26.01 4.64
CA ALA A 183 2.32 -25.20 4.35
C ALA A 183 2.23 -23.81 5.01
N MET A 184 1.05 -23.19 5.02
CA MET A 184 0.85 -21.92 5.71
C MET A 184 0.98 -22.08 7.23
N GLU A 185 0.44 -23.17 7.81
CA GLU A 185 0.61 -23.47 9.23
C GLU A 185 2.09 -23.58 9.60
N GLN A 186 2.85 -24.40 8.86
CA GLN A 186 4.30 -24.54 9.03
C GLN A 186 5.03 -23.19 8.91
N ALA A 187 4.72 -22.40 7.88
CA ALA A 187 5.32 -21.08 7.69
C ALA A 187 5.00 -20.14 8.87
N THR A 188 3.75 -20.12 9.35
CA THR A 188 3.39 -19.28 10.51
C THR A 188 4.02 -19.74 11.82
N ASP A 189 4.25 -21.04 12.00
CA ASP A 189 4.92 -21.57 13.19
C ASP A 189 6.42 -21.25 13.17
N ILE A 190 7.08 -21.37 12.02
CA ILE A 190 8.46 -20.91 11.84
C ILE A 190 8.55 -19.40 12.14
N LEU A 191 7.64 -18.59 11.60
CA LEU A 191 7.60 -17.15 11.88
C LEU A 191 7.47 -16.85 13.38
N LYS A 192 6.58 -17.55 14.10
CA LYS A 192 6.42 -17.39 15.56
C LYS A 192 7.71 -17.76 16.29
N CYS A 193 8.34 -18.87 15.92
CA CYS A 193 9.62 -19.29 16.51
C CYS A 193 10.72 -18.23 16.31
N GLU A 194 10.86 -17.70 15.08
CA GLU A 194 11.82 -16.63 14.79
C GLU A 194 11.53 -15.36 15.59
N LEU A 195 10.25 -14.96 15.70
CA LEU A 195 9.87 -13.82 16.54
C LEU A 195 10.26 -14.06 18.01
N ASP A 196 9.97 -15.24 18.56
CA ASP A 196 10.24 -15.59 19.95
C ASP A 196 11.75 -15.60 20.27
N VAL A 197 12.60 -16.10 19.35
CA VAL A 197 14.07 -16.09 19.46
C VAL A 197 14.59 -14.67 19.71
N PHE A 198 14.02 -13.67 19.04
CA PHE A 198 14.42 -12.27 19.17
C PHE A 198 13.58 -11.47 20.19
N HIS A 199 12.72 -12.15 20.95
CA HIS A 199 11.78 -11.60 21.93
C HIS A 199 10.73 -10.64 21.35
N HIS A 200 10.33 -10.87 20.10
CA HIS A 200 9.18 -10.24 19.45
C HIS A 200 7.97 -11.16 19.51
N SER A 201 6.80 -10.64 19.16
CA SER A 201 5.55 -11.39 19.04
C SER A 201 4.83 -11.02 17.76
N VAL A 202 3.78 -11.78 17.39
CA VAL A 202 2.95 -11.47 16.21
C VAL A 202 2.36 -10.05 16.23
N LYS A 203 2.16 -9.47 17.42
CA LYS A 203 1.65 -8.10 17.61
C LYS A 203 2.65 -7.00 17.22
N ASP A 204 3.95 -7.35 17.24
CA ASP A 204 5.04 -6.43 16.88
C ASP A 204 5.26 -6.39 15.35
N VAL A 205 4.63 -7.30 14.60
CA VAL A 205 4.72 -7.35 13.13
C VAL A 205 4.01 -6.14 12.52
N CYS A 206 4.72 -5.43 11.65
CA CYS A 206 4.28 -4.19 11.02
C CYS A 206 3.98 -4.37 9.52
N SER A 207 4.71 -5.24 8.82
CA SER A 207 4.43 -5.59 7.42
C SER A 207 4.71 -7.07 7.17
N VAL A 208 3.92 -7.66 6.26
CA VAL A 208 4.08 -9.02 5.76
C VAL A 208 3.97 -9.01 4.23
N THR A 209 4.95 -9.57 3.52
CA THR A 209 4.76 -9.92 2.10
C THR A 209 4.58 -11.41 1.99
N MET A 210 3.53 -11.81 1.28
CA MET A 210 3.19 -13.20 1.03
C MET A 210 3.34 -13.48 -0.45
N PHE A 211 4.26 -14.38 -0.80
CA PHE A 211 4.41 -14.91 -2.14
C PHE A 211 3.70 -16.26 -2.18
N ILE A 212 2.82 -16.46 -3.15
CA ILE A 212 2.05 -17.70 -3.28
C ILE A 212 2.18 -18.28 -4.69
N SER A 213 2.04 -19.60 -4.81
CA SER A 213 2.12 -20.27 -6.11
C SER A 213 0.90 -19.99 -7.00
N ASP A 214 -0.29 -19.90 -6.40
CA ASP A 214 -1.57 -19.77 -7.10
C ASP A 214 -2.59 -18.92 -6.32
N MET A 215 -3.13 -17.86 -6.96
CA MET A 215 -4.19 -17.02 -6.39
C MET A 215 -5.49 -17.76 -6.12
N SER A 216 -5.76 -18.89 -6.78
CA SER A 216 -6.92 -19.73 -6.47
C SER A 216 -6.88 -20.28 -5.04
N GLN A 217 -5.69 -20.48 -4.49
CA GLN A 217 -5.45 -20.99 -3.13
C GLN A 217 -5.50 -19.89 -2.05
N TYR A 218 -5.62 -18.62 -2.44
CA TYR A 218 -5.58 -17.49 -1.52
C TYR A 218 -6.60 -17.62 -0.37
N SER A 219 -7.83 -18.08 -0.67
CA SER A 219 -8.86 -18.21 0.37
C SER A 219 -8.52 -19.25 1.44
N GLU A 220 -7.72 -20.26 1.08
CA GLU A 220 -7.27 -21.31 2.00
C GLU A 220 -6.14 -20.78 2.89
N LEU A 221 -5.09 -20.23 2.28
CA LEU A 221 -3.94 -19.60 2.96
C LEU A 221 -4.38 -18.47 3.90
N ASN A 222 -5.38 -17.68 3.47
CA ASN A 222 -5.85 -16.53 4.23
C ASN A 222 -6.54 -16.93 5.55
N LYS A 223 -7.05 -18.15 5.71
CA LYS A 223 -7.63 -18.61 6.99
C LYS A 223 -6.57 -18.63 8.08
N THR A 224 -5.46 -19.33 7.85
CA THR A 224 -4.34 -19.42 8.79
C THR A 224 -3.68 -18.05 9.02
N TYR A 225 -3.62 -17.20 8.00
CA TYR A 225 -3.16 -15.82 8.14
C TYR A 225 -4.03 -15.02 9.13
N VAL A 226 -5.36 -15.08 8.97
CA VAL A 226 -6.32 -14.41 9.85
C VAL A 226 -6.15 -14.90 11.28
N ASP A 227 -6.06 -16.21 11.48
CA ASP A 227 -5.93 -16.80 12.81
C ASP A 227 -4.62 -16.37 13.50
N THR A 228 -3.53 -16.26 12.73
CA THR A 228 -2.22 -15.82 13.23
C THR A 228 -2.19 -14.35 13.62
N PHE A 229 -2.80 -13.48 12.81
CA PHE A 229 -2.83 -12.02 13.02
C PHE A 229 -4.18 -11.52 13.55
N ASN A 230 -4.90 -12.35 14.31
CA ASN A 230 -6.20 -12.02 14.89
C ASN A 230 -6.07 -11.08 16.11
N HIS A 231 -5.62 -9.85 15.88
CA HIS A 231 -5.53 -8.80 16.87
C HIS A 231 -5.86 -7.44 16.27
N SER A 232 -6.15 -6.46 17.14
CA SER A 232 -6.35 -5.09 16.69
C SER A 232 -5.12 -4.58 15.93
N ASN A 233 -5.34 -3.89 14.82
CA ASN A 233 -4.29 -3.31 13.98
C ASN A 233 -3.29 -4.37 13.46
N PRO A 234 -3.75 -5.32 12.63
CA PRO A 234 -2.88 -6.34 12.01
C PRO A 234 -1.82 -5.68 11.12
N PRO A 235 -0.74 -6.38 10.72
CA PRO A 235 0.28 -5.81 9.85
C PRO A 235 -0.27 -5.36 8.49
N SER A 236 0.47 -4.48 7.83
CA SER A 236 0.27 -4.23 6.40
C SER A 236 0.65 -5.45 5.57
N ARG A 237 0.04 -5.63 4.40
CA ARG A 237 0.22 -6.86 3.62
C ARG A 237 0.28 -6.62 2.13
N ALA A 238 1.21 -7.29 1.45
CA ALA A 238 1.20 -7.49 0.00
C ALA A 238 1.10 -9.00 -0.30
N CYS A 239 0.28 -9.40 -1.27
CA CYS A 239 0.08 -10.81 -1.64
C CYS A 239 0.25 -10.99 -3.14
N ILE A 240 1.32 -11.65 -3.56
CA ILE A 240 1.77 -11.72 -4.96
C ILE A 240 1.82 -13.17 -5.40
N GLN A 241 1.30 -13.47 -6.60
CA GLN A 241 1.47 -14.79 -7.20
C GLN A 241 2.80 -14.85 -7.93
N VAL A 242 3.61 -15.85 -7.65
CA VAL A 242 4.90 -16.08 -8.29
C VAL A 242 4.99 -17.50 -8.82
N PRO A 243 5.83 -17.78 -9.82
CA PRO A 243 6.04 -19.13 -10.33
C PRO A 243 6.87 -19.94 -9.33
N PHE A 244 6.24 -20.35 -8.23
CA PHE A 244 6.77 -21.36 -7.32
C PHE A 244 6.48 -22.77 -7.83
N ASP A 245 7.28 -23.72 -7.35
CA ASP A 245 6.98 -25.14 -7.49
C ASP A 245 5.75 -25.52 -6.65
N LYS A 246 5.07 -26.61 -7.02
CA LYS A 246 3.83 -27.08 -6.37
C LYS A 246 4.03 -27.48 -4.91
N ASP A 247 5.25 -27.83 -4.53
CA ASP A 247 5.61 -28.19 -3.15
C ASP A 247 5.96 -26.96 -2.28
N CYS A 248 5.91 -25.75 -2.84
CA CYS A 248 6.11 -24.48 -2.13
C CYS A 248 4.93 -23.54 -2.41
N PRO A 249 3.74 -23.80 -1.84
CA PRO A 249 2.56 -22.99 -2.12
C PRO A 249 2.65 -21.58 -1.53
N VAL A 250 3.50 -21.35 -0.52
CA VAL A 250 3.64 -20.06 0.15
C VAL A 250 5.06 -19.81 0.70
N ARG A 251 5.52 -18.57 0.59
CA ARG A 251 6.69 -18.02 1.28
C ARG A 251 6.38 -16.63 1.83
N ILE A 252 6.81 -16.36 3.05
CA ILE A 252 6.50 -15.14 3.80
C ILE A 252 7.79 -14.41 4.18
N GLU A 253 7.73 -13.09 4.15
CA GLU A 253 8.65 -12.20 4.85
C GLU A 253 7.85 -11.31 5.81
N ALA A 254 8.45 -10.97 6.94
CA ALA A 254 7.83 -10.14 7.96
C ALA A 254 8.83 -9.12 8.49
N LEU A 255 8.38 -7.87 8.60
CA LEU A 255 9.08 -6.80 9.31
C LEU A 255 8.34 -6.51 10.60
N SER A 256 9.05 -6.60 11.72
CA SER A 256 8.53 -6.29 13.05
C SER A 256 9.33 -5.20 13.73
N TRP A 257 8.69 -4.51 14.67
CA TRP A 257 9.34 -3.49 15.48
C TRP A 257 8.85 -3.56 16.92
N LYS A 258 9.81 -3.56 17.86
CA LYS A 258 9.54 -3.53 19.30
C LYS A 258 10.47 -2.54 19.97
N GLN A 259 9.92 -1.70 20.86
CA GLN A 259 10.74 -0.75 21.61
C GLN A 259 11.73 -1.49 22.53
N THR A 260 13.03 -1.15 22.42
CA THR A 260 14.11 -1.86 23.09
C THR A 260 14.48 -1.31 24.48
N ASP A 261 14.20 -0.03 24.79
CA ASP A 261 14.47 0.55 26.12
C ASP A 261 13.53 1.71 26.51
N SER A 262 13.18 1.76 27.81
CA SER A 262 12.25 2.71 28.47
C SER A 262 12.93 4.01 28.96
N SER A 263 14.15 4.31 28.52
CA SER A 263 15.01 5.36 29.10
C SER A 263 14.54 6.79 28.80
N GLY A 264 13.48 6.96 28.02
CA GLY A 264 12.83 8.24 27.76
C GLY A 264 11.31 8.08 27.77
N ASP A 265 10.61 9.05 28.33
CA ASP A 265 9.14 9.12 28.48
C ASP A 265 8.33 9.08 27.16
N ASN A 266 8.98 8.92 26.01
CA ASN A 266 8.32 8.92 24.70
C ASN A 266 8.07 7.48 24.22
N LEU A 267 6.88 6.95 24.51
CA LEU A 267 6.37 5.78 23.80
C LEU A 267 6.21 6.16 22.32
N TYR A 268 6.85 5.41 21.41
CA TYR A 268 6.57 5.59 19.99
C TYR A 268 5.20 5.02 19.65
N GLU A 269 4.34 5.86 19.10
CA GLU A 269 2.99 5.45 18.71
C GLU A 269 3.01 4.65 17.39
N ARG A 270 2.27 3.53 17.37
CA ARG A 270 2.01 2.73 16.19
C ARG A 270 0.66 3.16 15.62
N ASN A 271 0.70 3.80 14.45
CA ASN A 271 -0.49 4.28 13.76
C ASN A 271 -0.87 3.33 12.63
N THR A 272 -2.15 3.04 12.46
CA THR A 272 -2.62 2.17 11.37
C THR A 272 -3.81 2.78 10.66
N ILE A 273 -3.90 2.57 9.34
CA ILE A 273 -5.01 3.07 8.53
C ILE A 273 -5.87 1.91 8.05
N HIS A 274 -7.18 2.05 8.27
CA HIS A 274 -8.22 1.21 7.72
C HIS A 274 -9.35 2.11 7.21
N VAL A 275 -9.50 2.20 5.89
CA VAL A 275 -10.64 2.92 5.31
C VAL A 275 -11.88 2.04 5.46
N GLN A 276 -12.79 2.45 6.35
CA GLN A 276 -13.95 1.62 6.75
C GLN A 276 -15.18 1.77 5.83
N SER A 277 -15.24 2.84 5.04
CA SER A 277 -16.41 3.17 4.23
C SER A 277 -16.10 3.25 2.73
N ARG A 278 -17.10 2.95 1.90
CA ARG A 278 -17.04 3.29 0.47
C ARG A 278 -17.02 4.80 0.34
N SER A 279 -15.95 5.31 -0.23
CA SER A 279 -15.69 6.75 -0.35
C SER A 279 -15.16 7.07 -1.75
N HIS A 280 -14.90 8.34 -2.04
CA HIS A 280 -14.18 8.77 -3.23
C HIS A 280 -12.66 8.91 -2.97
N TRP A 281 -12.24 8.74 -1.72
CA TRP A 281 -10.90 9.04 -1.25
C TRP A 281 -9.94 7.86 -1.45
N ALA A 282 -10.22 6.70 -0.89
CA ALA A 282 -9.40 5.50 -1.06
C ALA A 282 -10.26 4.23 -0.95
N PRO A 283 -9.81 3.09 -1.51
CA PRO A 283 -10.57 1.85 -1.47
C PRO A 283 -10.81 1.43 -0.03
N ALA A 284 -12.02 0.94 0.25
CA ALA A 284 -12.35 0.39 1.56
C ALA A 284 -11.48 -0.85 1.84
N ASN A 285 -11.03 -0.98 3.07
CA ASN A 285 -10.27 -2.14 3.50
C ASN A 285 -11.22 -3.32 3.76
N ILE A 286 -11.15 -4.34 2.91
CA ILE A 286 -11.97 -5.55 3.03
C ILE A 286 -11.19 -6.67 3.72
N GLY A 287 -9.85 -6.61 3.71
CA GLY A 287 -9.02 -7.72 4.15
C GLY A 287 -8.57 -7.63 5.62
N PRO A 288 -8.06 -8.74 6.16
CA PRO A 288 -7.58 -8.84 7.54
C PRO A 288 -6.15 -8.28 7.68
N TYR A 289 -5.92 -7.07 7.19
CA TYR A 289 -4.62 -6.40 7.20
C TYR A 289 -4.81 -4.89 7.37
N SER A 290 -3.78 -4.15 7.76
CA SER A 290 -3.83 -2.68 7.74
C SER A 290 -3.42 -2.13 6.37
N GLN A 291 -4.13 -1.15 5.81
CA GLN A 291 -3.69 -0.54 4.54
C GLN A 291 -2.36 0.20 4.69
N SER A 292 -2.07 0.69 5.90
CA SER A 292 -0.75 1.16 6.28
C SER A 292 -0.46 0.91 7.75
N VAL A 293 0.82 0.73 8.08
CA VAL A 293 1.33 0.74 9.45
C VAL A 293 2.45 1.77 9.54
N GLY A 294 2.23 2.81 10.33
CA GLY A 294 3.20 3.84 10.68
C GLY A 294 3.83 3.55 12.04
N VAL A 295 5.16 3.49 12.09
CA VAL A 295 5.93 3.30 13.32
C VAL A 295 7.14 4.22 13.27
N ARG A 296 7.33 5.02 14.32
CA ARG A 296 8.38 6.06 14.41
C ARG A 296 8.30 7.07 13.26
N HIS A 297 9.17 6.93 12.26
CA HIS A 297 9.27 7.82 11.10
C HIS A 297 9.02 7.07 9.79
N THR A 298 8.60 5.81 9.88
CA THR A 298 8.44 4.88 8.76
C THR A 298 6.97 4.58 8.57
N VAL A 299 6.52 4.54 7.33
CA VAL A 299 5.19 4.08 6.95
C VAL A 299 5.34 2.93 5.95
N LEU A 300 4.78 1.79 6.31
CA LEU A 300 4.71 0.58 5.50
C LEU A 300 3.31 0.52 4.90
N LEU A 301 3.19 0.49 3.57
CA LEU A 301 1.89 0.33 2.91
C LEU A 301 1.66 -1.12 2.54
N ALA A 302 0.40 -1.54 2.62
CA ALA A 302 -0.05 -2.75 1.94
C ALA A 302 0.10 -2.60 0.42
N GLY A 303 0.08 -3.73 -0.30
CA GLY A 303 -0.01 -3.74 -1.75
C GLY A 303 -1.22 -2.94 -2.24
N GLN A 304 -0.98 -1.95 -3.10
CA GLN A 304 -2.03 -1.13 -3.68
C GLN A 304 -2.31 -1.58 -5.11
N ILE A 305 -3.60 -1.71 -5.47
CA ILE A 305 -4.09 -2.02 -6.83
C ILE A 305 -5.12 -0.97 -7.27
N GLY A 306 -5.45 -0.94 -8.56
CA GLY A 306 -6.29 0.07 -9.20
C GLY A 306 -7.80 -0.07 -8.94
N LEU A 307 -8.22 -0.21 -7.68
CA LEU A 307 -9.64 -0.26 -7.33
C LEU A 307 -10.26 1.13 -7.30
N VAL A 308 -11.39 1.32 -7.97
CA VAL A 308 -12.20 2.54 -7.89
C VAL A 308 -12.86 2.58 -6.51
N PRO A 309 -12.56 3.57 -5.64
CA PRO A 309 -13.02 3.57 -4.25
C PRO A 309 -14.55 3.49 -4.06
N GLY A 310 -15.29 4.12 -4.96
CA GLY A 310 -16.75 4.17 -4.92
C GLY A 310 -17.40 2.84 -5.28
N SER A 311 -16.89 2.13 -6.30
CA SER A 311 -17.45 0.86 -6.80
C SER A 311 -16.80 -0.39 -6.19
N MET A 312 -15.55 -0.30 -5.74
CA MET A 312 -14.67 -1.42 -5.38
C MET A 312 -14.40 -2.39 -6.55
N GLU A 313 -14.54 -1.90 -7.78
CA GLU A 313 -14.18 -2.61 -9.02
C GLU A 313 -12.82 -2.13 -9.54
N MET A 314 -12.17 -2.95 -10.37
CA MET A 314 -10.95 -2.53 -11.07
C MET A 314 -11.25 -1.39 -12.04
N VAL A 315 -10.39 -0.38 -12.08
CA VAL A 315 -10.53 0.74 -13.01
C VAL A 315 -10.36 0.27 -14.45
N LYS A 316 -11.22 0.78 -15.33
CA LYS A 316 -11.15 0.51 -16.78
C LYS A 316 -10.03 1.33 -17.42
N GLY A 317 -9.61 0.95 -18.62
CA GLY A 317 -8.56 1.67 -19.37
C GLY A 317 -7.15 1.11 -19.20
N GLY A 318 -7.02 -0.15 -18.80
CA GLY A 318 -5.78 -0.94 -18.81
C GLY A 318 -4.67 -0.41 -17.91
N ILE A 319 -3.43 -0.78 -18.24
CA ILE A 319 -2.25 -0.54 -17.40
C ILE A 319 -2.09 0.91 -16.99
N LYS A 320 -2.26 1.86 -17.91
CA LYS A 320 -2.08 3.28 -17.65
C LYS A 320 -3.03 3.78 -16.56
N SER A 321 -4.31 3.44 -16.69
CA SER A 321 -5.36 3.84 -15.76
C SER A 321 -5.18 3.18 -14.39
N GLU A 322 -4.84 1.88 -14.37
CA GLU A 322 -4.53 1.16 -13.14
C GLU A 322 -3.30 1.75 -12.43
N CYS A 323 -2.21 2.03 -13.14
CA CYS A 323 -1.02 2.66 -12.57
C CYS A 323 -1.35 4.04 -11.99
N GLN A 324 -2.07 4.89 -12.72
CA GLN A 324 -2.40 6.24 -12.28
C GLN A 324 -3.27 6.23 -11.02
N LEU A 325 -4.32 5.39 -11.00
CA LEU A 325 -5.18 5.26 -9.84
C LEU A 325 -4.45 4.66 -8.64
N THR A 326 -3.62 3.65 -8.86
CA THR A 326 -2.87 3.01 -7.77
C THR A 326 -1.86 3.95 -7.13
N LEU A 327 -1.13 4.74 -7.93
CA LEU A 327 -0.20 5.76 -7.41
C LEU A 327 -0.93 6.88 -6.66
N ARG A 328 -2.17 7.19 -7.06
CA ARG A 328 -3.04 8.11 -6.30
C ARG A 328 -3.38 7.52 -4.93
N HIS A 329 -3.72 6.23 -4.86
CA HIS A 329 -3.99 5.54 -3.59
C HIS A 329 -2.78 5.54 -2.66
N VAL A 330 -1.60 5.18 -3.18
CA VAL A 330 -0.32 5.27 -2.45
C VAL A 330 -0.13 6.67 -1.88
N THR A 331 -0.27 7.70 -2.71
CA THR A 331 -0.09 9.10 -2.29
C THR A 331 -1.08 9.49 -1.18
N ARG A 332 -2.35 9.10 -1.30
CA ARG A 332 -3.40 9.42 -0.33
C ARG A 332 -3.18 8.73 1.02
N LEU A 333 -2.80 7.45 1.01
CA LEU A 333 -2.48 6.71 2.23
C LEU A 333 -1.23 7.27 2.92
N LEU A 334 -0.19 7.64 2.17
CA LEU A 334 0.98 8.33 2.72
C LEU A 334 0.60 9.65 3.39
N LYS A 335 -0.17 10.50 2.71
CA LYS A 335 -0.63 11.80 3.25
C LYS A 335 -1.52 11.65 4.48
N ALA A 336 -2.34 10.60 4.56
CA ALA A 336 -3.17 10.35 5.73
C ALA A 336 -2.37 9.88 6.96
N ASN A 337 -1.21 9.23 6.77
CA ASN A 337 -0.29 8.98 7.88
C ASN A 337 0.43 10.26 8.30
N ASN A 338 0.87 11.07 7.33
CA ASN A 338 1.52 12.33 7.59
C ASN A 338 1.31 13.30 6.41
N PRO A 339 0.70 14.50 6.62
CA PRO A 339 0.40 15.43 5.54
C PRO A 339 1.62 15.89 4.73
N SER A 340 2.83 15.82 5.29
CA SER A 340 4.08 16.17 4.58
C SER A 340 4.56 15.08 3.61
N PHE A 341 4.02 13.87 3.69
CA PHE A 341 4.47 12.77 2.84
C PHE A 341 4.00 12.94 1.40
N ASN A 342 4.89 12.58 0.49
CA ASN A 342 4.64 12.44 -0.93
C ASN A 342 5.44 11.24 -1.47
N LEU A 343 5.32 10.95 -2.76
CA LEU A 343 5.98 9.79 -3.36
C LEU A 343 7.52 9.85 -3.32
N ARG A 344 8.14 11.03 -3.17
CA ARG A 344 9.61 11.12 -2.97
C ARG A 344 10.06 10.58 -1.63
N ASN A 345 9.19 10.54 -0.62
CA ASN A 345 9.52 9.95 0.67
C ASN A 345 9.68 8.42 0.60
N VAL A 346 9.30 7.79 -0.52
CA VAL A 346 9.47 6.35 -0.72
C VAL A 346 10.95 6.00 -0.74
N VAL A 347 11.32 5.09 0.14
CA VAL A 347 12.72 4.63 0.31
C VAL A 347 13.03 3.48 -0.66
N GLN A 348 12.09 2.57 -0.84
CA GLN A 348 12.14 1.42 -1.76
C GLN A 348 10.70 1.14 -2.21
N GLY A 349 10.52 0.89 -3.49
CA GLY A 349 9.25 0.36 -3.99
C GLY A 349 9.50 -0.85 -4.86
N ILE A 350 8.52 -1.74 -4.88
CA ILE A 350 8.46 -2.84 -5.82
C ILE A 350 7.14 -2.70 -6.58
N CYS A 351 7.25 -2.63 -7.90
CA CYS A 351 6.14 -2.60 -8.82
C CYS A 351 5.99 -4.02 -9.40
N TYR A 352 5.02 -4.76 -8.89
CA TYR A 352 4.67 -6.08 -9.42
C TYR A 352 3.72 -5.90 -10.60
N ILE A 353 4.04 -6.55 -11.73
CA ILE A 353 3.37 -6.34 -13.01
C ILE A 353 3.07 -7.70 -13.65
N THR A 354 1.94 -7.88 -14.32
CA THR A 354 1.58 -9.18 -14.92
C THR A 354 2.10 -9.40 -16.34
N ASN A 355 2.58 -8.35 -17.02
CA ASN A 355 3.15 -8.45 -18.37
C ASN A 355 4.35 -7.50 -18.56
N ILE A 356 5.42 -7.98 -19.19
CA ILE A 356 6.63 -7.18 -19.43
C ILE A 356 6.37 -5.90 -20.27
N SER A 357 5.39 -5.92 -21.17
CA SER A 357 5.03 -4.75 -22.00
C SER A 357 4.57 -3.55 -21.18
N TYR A 358 4.02 -3.79 -19.99
CA TYR A 358 3.51 -2.78 -19.07
C TYR A 358 4.60 -2.06 -18.28
N VAL A 359 5.81 -2.63 -18.19
CA VAL A 359 6.93 -2.08 -17.41
C VAL A 359 7.29 -0.66 -17.86
N LYS A 360 7.25 -0.39 -19.17
CA LYS A 360 7.62 0.92 -19.72
C LYS A 360 6.65 2.01 -19.25
N GLU A 361 5.35 1.75 -19.30
CA GLU A 361 4.32 2.72 -18.90
C GLU A 361 4.31 2.93 -17.40
N ALA A 362 4.39 1.85 -16.61
CA ALA A 362 4.47 1.92 -15.15
C ALA A 362 5.68 2.75 -14.69
N ARG A 363 6.84 2.54 -15.33
CA ARG A 363 8.06 3.30 -15.04
C ARG A 363 7.90 4.78 -15.33
N LYS A 364 7.42 5.11 -16.52
CA LYS A 364 7.23 6.50 -16.96
C LYS A 364 6.38 7.28 -15.95
N LEU A 365 5.24 6.73 -15.53
CA LEU A 365 4.33 7.38 -14.58
C LEU A 365 4.95 7.57 -13.18
N TRP A 366 5.78 6.62 -12.75
CA TRP A 366 6.50 6.72 -11.49
C TRP A 366 7.59 7.79 -11.53
N GLU A 367 8.42 7.80 -12.58
CA GLU A 367 9.51 8.75 -12.74
C GLU A 367 9.00 10.19 -12.81
N GLU A 368 7.90 10.43 -13.55
CA GLU A 368 7.22 11.72 -13.64
C GLU A 368 6.78 12.27 -12.26
N LYS A 369 6.34 11.40 -11.35
CA LYS A 369 5.81 11.81 -10.03
C LYS A 369 6.86 11.86 -8.93
N THR A 370 7.96 11.12 -9.09
CA THR A 370 8.94 10.94 -8.02
C THR A 370 10.27 11.59 -8.30
N ASN A 371 10.51 12.05 -9.55
CA ASN A 371 11.83 12.46 -10.01
C ASN A 371 12.86 11.37 -9.62
N ASN A 372 12.54 10.16 -10.10
CA ASN A 372 13.28 8.91 -10.07
C ASN A 372 13.35 8.12 -8.75
N ALA A 373 12.38 8.17 -7.80
CA ALA A 373 12.38 7.28 -6.60
C ALA A 373 12.77 5.83 -6.93
N ILE A 374 13.62 5.19 -6.11
CA ILE A 374 14.15 3.85 -6.43
C ILE A 374 13.03 2.82 -6.36
N VAL A 375 12.78 2.17 -7.50
CA VAL A 375 11.74 1.14 -7.66
C VAL A 375 12.26 0.00 -8.51
N ASP A 376 11.99 -1.22 -8.05
CA ASP A 376 12.16 -2.41 -8.88
C ASP A 376 10.87 -2.74 -9.65
N TYR A 377 11.03 -3.24 -10.87
CA TYR A 377 9.92 -3.64 -11.74
C TYR A 377 10.03 -5.13 -12.02
N VAL A 378 9.04 -5.88 -11.54
CA VAL A 378 9.10 -7.34 -11.47
C VAL A 378 7.86 -7.94 -12.13
N VAL A 379 8.06 -8.83 -13.09
CA VAL A 379 6.95 -9.47 -13.82
C VAL A 379 6.57 -10.78 -13.13
N VAL A 380 5.35 -10.85 -12.63
CA VAL A 380 4.81 -11.92 -11.79
C VAL A 380 3.69 -12.66 -12.50
N THR A 381 3.28 -13.83 -11.99
CA THR A 381 2.26 -14.66 -12.66
C THR A 381 0.85 -14.13 -12.49
N GLY A 382 0.58 -13.45 -11.36
CA GLY A 382 -0.76 -12.98 -11.05
C GLY A 382 -0.78 -12.04 -9.83
N LEU A 383 -1.83 -11.23 -9.78
CA LEU A 383 -2.09 -10.28 -8.71
C LEU A 383 -3.53 -10.40 -8.24
N PRO A 384 -3.85 -9.95 -7.00
CA PRO A 384 -5.22 -9.93 -6.50
C PRO A 384 -6.18 -9.23 -7.46
N ARG A 385 -7.40 -9.78 -7.60
CA ARG A 385 -8.44 -9.25 -8.49
C ARG A 385 -8.05 -9.19 -9.97
N ASN A 386 -7.04 -9.96 -10.40
CA ASN A 386 -6.48 -9.90 -11.76
C ASN A 386 -5.97 -8.51 -12.14
N ALA A 387 -5.48 -7.74 -11.15
CA ALA A 387 -4.86 -6.46 -11.43
C ALA A 387 -3.66 -6.61 -12.36
N LEU A 388 -3.39 -5.59 -13.17
CA LEU A 388 -2.23 -5.56 -14.07
C LEU A 388 -0.97 -5.07 -13.35
N VAL A 389 -1.15 -4.30 -12.27
CA VAL A 389 -0.08 -3.70 -11.48
C VAL A 389 -0.45 -3.63 -9.99
N GLU A 390 0.54 -3.93 -9.14
CA GLU A 390 0.48 -3.71 -7.69
C GLU A 390 1.72 -2.95 -7.22
N TRP A 391 1.51 -1.83 -6.52
CA TRP A 391 2.59 -1.06 -5.93
C TRP A 391 2.72 -1.42 -4.44
N HIS A 392 3.88 -1.97 -4.08
CA HIS A 392 4.25 -2.22 -2.69
C HIS A 392 5.41 -1.31 -2.31
N VAL A 393 5.16 -0.38 -1.37
CA VAL A 393 6.11 0.67 -1.03
C VAL A 393 6.17 0.90 0.47
N TRP A 394 7.31 1.42 0.90
CA TRP A 394 7.47 2.05 2.20
C TRP A 394 8.07 3.44 2.08
N ALA A 395 7.77 4.29 3.04
CA ALA A 395 8.24 5.67 3.06
C ALA A 395 8.85 6.01 4.42
N HIS A 396 9.80 6.95 4.38
CA HIS A 396 10.38 7.51 5.58
C HIS A 396 10.25 9.04 5.57
N LYS A 397 9.91 9.61 6.75
CA LYS A 397 9.60 11.04 6.90
C LYS A 397 10.69 11.94 6.37
N TYR A 398 11.94 11.58 6.61
CA TYR A 398 13.10 12.37 6.24
C TYR A 398 13.78 11.87 4.96
N ASN A 399 13.07 11.17 4.07
CA ASN A 399 13.61 10.64 2.82
C ASN A 399 13.13 11.37 1.57
N ASN A 400 12.68 12.62 1.66
CA ASN A 400 12.34 13.44 0.49
C ASN A 400 13.57 14.10 -0.16
N GLN A 401 14.69 14.12 0.56
CA GLN A 401 16.03 14.47 0.11
C GLN A 401 16.96 13.28 0.38
N PHE A 402 17.72 12.88 -0.62
CA PHE A 402 18.64 11.75 -0.55
C PHE A 402 19.77 11.98 -1.55
N ASP A 403 20.92 11.46 -1.23
CA ASP A 403 22.01 11.30 -2.17
C ASP A 403 21.74 10.04 -3.01
N TYR A 404 22.28 10.01 -4.22
CA TYR A 404 22.16 8.87 -5.10
C TYR A 404 23.46 8.64 -5.88
N GLU A 405 23.69 7.39 -6.24
CA GLU A 405 24.71 7.01 -7.20
C GLU A 405 24.21 5.89 -8.11
N GLU A 406 24.73 5.90 -9.33
CA GLU A 406 24.61 4.81 -10.28
C GLU A 406 26.03 4.38 -10.65
N ARG A 407 26.36 3.11 -10.38
CA ARG A 407 27.65 2.53 -10.72
C ARG A 407 27.45 1.16 -11.34
N GLY A 408 28.36 0.76 -12.19
CA GLY A 408 28.37 -0.59 -12.74
C GLY A 408 29.77 -1.13 -12.91
N LYS A 409 29.88 -2.46 -12.97
CA LYS A 409 31.09 -3.17 -13.36
C LYS A 409 30.74 -4.32 -14.31
N CYS A 410 31.65 -4.65 -15.21
CA CYS A 410 31.51 -5.78 -16.11
C CYS A 410 32.35 -6.95 -15.62
N VAL A 411 31.76 -8.14 -15.55
CA VAL A 411 32.42 -9.39 -15.11
C VAL A 411 31.96 -10.51 -16.04
N ASN A 412 32.88 -11.14 -16.77
CA ASN A 412 32.57 -12.19 -17.76
C ASN A 412 31.41 -11.83 -18.71
N ASN A 413 31.42 -10.61 -19.26
CA ASN A 413 30.35 -10.04 -20.11
C ASN A 413 28.99 -9.79 -19.43
N TYR A 414 28.84 -10.10 -18.15
CA TYR A 414 27.73 -9.64 -17.34
C TYR A 414 27.97 -8.19 -16.90
N SER A 415 26.95 -7.35 -17.02
CA SER A 415 26.91 -6.02 -16.42
C SER A 415 26.21 -6.10 -15.08
N ILE A 416 26.93 -5.74 -14.00
CA ILE A 416 26.37 -5.62 -12.66
C ILE A 416 26.21 -4.13 -12.37
N THR A 417 24.98 -3.63 -12.39
CA THR A 417 24.65 -2.20 -12.22
C THR A 417 23.93 -1.98 -10.90
N ILE A 418 24.43 -1.09 -10.05
CA ILE A 418 23.81 -0.71 -8.78
C ILE A 418 23.34 0.75 -8.84
N TYR A 419 22.07 0.94 -8.51
CA TYR A 419 21.49 2.20 -8.10
C TYR A 419 21.42 2.21 -6.58
N ARG A 420 22.09 3.16 -5.93
CA ARG A 420 22.03 3.32 -4.47
C ARG A 420 21.46 4.68 -4.13
N ARG A 421 20.66 4.72 -3.07
CA ARG A 421 20.17 5.93 -2.43
C ARG A 421 20.40 5.85 -0.95
N TRP A 422 20.79 6.96 -0.36
CA TRP A 422 20.98 7.02 1.07
C TRP A 422 20.68 8.41 1.59
N ASN A 423 20.42 8.47 2.89
CA ASN A 423 20.31 9.71 3.61
C ASN A 423 21.12 9.59 4.91
N MET A 424 22.13 10.44 5.05
CA MET A 424 23.04 10.40 6.20
C MET A 424 22.36 10.75 7.52
N GLU A 425 21.32 11.58 7.51
CA GLU A 425 20.62 12.03 8.71
C GLU A 425 19.77 10.92 9.33
N ASN A 426 19.19 10.04 8.51
CA ASN A 426 18.34 8.95 8.97
C ASN A 426 19.03 7.56 8.92
N ASN A 427 20.26 7.50 8.42
CA ASN A 427 21.08 6.28 8.26
C ASN A 427 20.45 5.17 7.39
N ILE A 428 19.43 5.50 6.58
CA ILE A 428 18.79 4.56 5.67
C ILE A 428 19.57 4.53 4.35
N SER A 429 19.80 3.33 3.83
CA SER A 429 20.40 3.09 2.51
C SER A 429 19.54 2.08 1.78
N ALA A 430 19.14 2.38 0.54
CA ALA A 430 18.41 1.49 -0.34
C ALA A 430 19.21 1.27 -1.62
N ILE A 431 19.19 0.04 -2.14
CA ILE A 431 19.84 -0.32 -3.39
C ILE A 431 18.91 -1.09 -4.32
N LEU A 432 19.23 -0.99 -5.61
CA LEU A 432 18.72 -1.84 -6.66
C LEU A 432 19.91 -2.27 -7.52
N CYS A 433 20.27 -3.55 -7.46
CA CYS A 433 21.30 -4.14 -8.29
C CYS A 433 20.65 -4.95 -9.41
N HIS A 434 21.04 -4.72 -10.66
CA HIS A 434 20.66 -5.54 -11.79
C HIS A 434 21.87 -6.26 -12.35
N VAL A 435 21.68 -7.53 -12.70
CA VAL A 435 22.67 -8.32 -13.42
C VAL A 435 22.13 -8.62 -14.81
N ASP A 436 22.73 -7.98 -15.81
CA ASP A 436 22.32 -8.07 -17.21
C ASP A 436 23.40 -8.80 -18.03
N HIS A 437 22.99 -9.51 -19.07
CA HIS A 437 23.89 -10.06 -20.08
C HIS A 437 23.37 -9.75 -21.49
N PRO A 438 24.24 -9.37 -22.46
CA PRO A 438 23.80 -9.06 -23.82
C PRO A 438 23.07 -10.23 -24.51
N ASP A 439 23.53 -11.46 -24.24
CA ASP A 439 22.86 -12.69 -24.62
C ASP A 439 21.90 -13.14 -23.50
N SER A 440 20.61 -13.21 -23.81
CA SER A 440 19.57 -13.62 -22.87
C SER A 440 19.60 -15.11 -22.50
N GLU A 441 20.32 -15.93 -23.23
CA GLU A 441 20.42 -17.39 -23.00
C GLU A 441 21.76 -17.80 -22.39
N ALA A 442 22.60 -16.83 -22.01
CA ALA A 442 23.89 -17.11 -21.38
C ALA A 442 23.75 -17.91 -20.09
N VAL A 443 24.71 -18.81 -19.84
CA VAL A 443 24.78 -19.60 -18.62
C VAL A 443 25.19 -18.71 -17.46
N PHE A 444 24.34 -18.61 -16.44
CA PHE A 444 24.62 -17.80 -15.25
C PHE A 444 25.55 -18.57 -14.29
N GLU A 445 26.70 -17.98 -13.99
CA GLU A 445 27.72 -18.60 -13.15
C GLU A 445 27.58 -18.20 -11.68
N GLU A 446 27.98 -19.10 -10.77
CA GLU A 446 28.01 -18.84 -9.33
C GLU A 446 28.92 -17.66 -8.96
N SER A 447 30.04 -17.50 -9.67
CA SER A 447 30.98 -16.40 -9.52
C SER A 447 30.31 -15.03 -9.71
N ILE A 448 29.39 -14.93 -10.68
CA ILE A 448 28.65 -13.70 -11.00
C ILE A 448 27.62 -13.39 -9.93
N PHE A 449 26.91 -14.40 -9.43
CA PHE A 449 25.99 -14.24 -8.30
C PHE A 449 26.72 -13.71 -7.07
N LYS A 450 27.84 -14.35 -6.71
CA LYS A 450 28.69 -13.96 -5.59
C LYS A 450 29.15 -12.50 -5.73
N GLU A 451 29.68 -12.13 -6.90
CA GLU A 451 30.20 -10.80 -7.18
C GLU A 451 29.11 -9.71 -7.14
N ALA A 452 27.89 -10.05 -7.55
CA ALA A 452 26.73 -9.15 -7.49
C ALA A 452 26.23 -8.98 -6.05
N MET A 453 26.13 -10.07 -5.28
CA MET A 453 25.71 -10.05 -3.88
C MET A 453 26.72 -9.31 -2.99
N ASP A 454 28.02 -9.61 -3.13
CA ASP A 454 29.07 -8.94 -2.38
C ASP A 454 29.07 -7.43 -2.67
N TYR A 455 28.84 -7.06 -3.94
CA TYR A 455 28.76 -5.66 -4.33
C TYR A 455 27.52 -4.97 -3.75
N ALA A 456 26.36 -5.64 -3.77
CA ALA A 456 25.12 -5.18 -3.18
C ALA A 456 25.28 -4.94 -1.66
N ILE A 457 25.82 -5.92 -0.94
CA ILE A 457 26.03 -5.84 0.52
C ILE A 457 27.07 -4.77 0.85
N GLN A 458 28.18 -4.69 0.11
CA GLN A 458 29.18 -3.63 0.29
C GLN A 458 28.54 -2.24 0.15
N LYS A 459 27.67 -2.06 -0.86
CA LYS A 459 26.97 -0.80 -1.09
C LYS A 459 25.92 -0.49 -0.04
N LEU A 460 25.24 -1.51 0.50
CA LEU A 460 24.36 -1.33 1.65
C LEU A 460 25.10 -0.92 2.91
N LYS A 461 26.30 -1.45 3.16
CA LYS A 461 27.14 -1.10 4.33
C LYS A 461 27.87 0.24 4.20
N GLN A 462 28.05 0.73 2.98
CA GLN A 462 28.79 1.96 2.72
C GLN A 462 28.22 3.15 3.50
N ASP A 463 29.11 4.02 3.99
CA ASP A 463 28.76 5.24 4.73
C ASP A 463 27.88 5.01 5.98
N SER A 464 27.92 3.79 6.57
CA SER A 464 27.41 3.51 7.93
C SER A 464 28.58 3.44 8.90
N GLU A 465 28.47 4.14 10.03
CA GLU A 465 29.28 3.83 11.22
C GLU A 465 28.53 2.89 12.19
N ASP A 466 27.25 2.61 11.91
CA ASP A 466 26.41 1.72 12.71
C ASP A 466 26.56 0.28 12.20
N GLU A 467 27.29 -0.51 12.97
CA GLU A 467 27.45 -1.97 12.77
C GLU A 467 26.21 -2.77 13.17
N THR A 468 25.16 -2.11 13.69
CA THR A 468 23.97 -2.77 14.22
C THR A 468 22.69 -2.42 13.48
N SER A 469 22.82 -1.83 12.30
CA SER A 469 21.72 -1.68 11.36
C SER A 469 21.33 -3.04 10.77
N VAL A 470 20.03 -3.34 10.70
CA VAL A 470 19.52 -4.51 9.99
C VAL A 470 19.55 -4.27 8.49
N MET A 471 19.96 -5.27 7.73
CA MET A 471 19.88 -5.28 6.28
C MET A 471 18.90 -6.35 5.81
N HIS A 472 18.14 -6.03 4.77
CA HIS A 472 17.31 -6.98 4.07
C HIS A 472 17.58 -6.92 2.58
N VAL A 473 17.65 -8.08 1.95
CA VAL A 473 17.88 -8.22 0.52
C VAL A 473 16.87 -9.16 -0.11
N LYS A 474 16.05 -8.63 -0.99
CA LYS A 474 15.13 -9.42 -1.83
C LYS A 474 15.75 -9.66 -3.19
N ILE A 475 15.81 -10.91 -3.59
CA ILE A 475 16.52 -11.37 -4.78
C ILE A 475 15.50 -11.97 -5.73
N PHE A 476 15.17 -11.21 -6.76
CA PHE A 476 14.30 -11.66 -7.83
C PHE A 476 15.12 -12.28 -8.95
N TYR A 477 14.72 -13.47 -9.39
CA TYR A 477 15.36 -14.17 -10.48
C TYR A 477 14.35 -14.69 -11.49
N SER A 478 14.65 -14.55 -12.78
CA SER A 478 13.72 -14.97 -13.83
C SER A 478 13.77 -16.48 -14.02
N VAL A 479 12.60 -17.12 -13.97
CA VAL A 479 12.46 -18.57 -14.24
C VAL A 479 12.76 -18.92 -15.70
N GLN A 480 12.70 -17.94 -16.61
CA GLN A 480 13.07 -18.11 -18.03
C GLN A 480 14.58 -18.33 -18.22
N LYS A 481 15.39 -18.09 -17.19
CA LYS A 481 16.86 -18.20 -17.24
C LYS A 481 17.39 -19.56 -16.80
N ASN A 482 16.53 -20.46 -16.31
CA ASN A 482 16.90 -21.81 -15.86
C ASN A 482 18.13 -21.83 -14.92
N LEU A 483 18.16 -20.90 -13.96
CA LEU A 483 19.25 -20.80 -12.98
C LEU A 483 19.31 -22.08 -12.12
N SER A 484 20.53 -22.57 -11.87
CA SER A 484 20.71 -23.70 -10.95
C SER A 484 20.44 -23.28 -9.51
N SER A 485 19.70 -24.09 -8.75
CA SER A 485 19.51 -23.89 -7.31
C SER A 485 20.82 -23.89 -6.52
N SER A 486 21.87 -24.54 -7.04
CA SER A 486 23.19 -24.59 -6.39
C SER A 486 23.84 -23.22 -6.28
N ILE A 487 23.55 -22.31 -7.21
CA ILE A 487 24.14 -20.96 -7.25
C ILE A 487 23.82 -20.19 -5.96
N PHE A 488 22.58 -20.32 -5.48
CA PHE A 488 22.15 -19.67 -4.25
C PHE A 488 22.67 -20.40 -3.01
N LYS A 489 22.52 -21.74 -2.98
CA LYS A 489 22.96 -22.56 -1.84
C LYS A 489 24.44 -22.38 -1.54
N CYS A 490 25.30 -22.45 -2.54
CA CYS A 490 26.74 -22.30 -2.35
C CYS A 490 27.13 -20.94 -1.76
N TYR A 491 26.40 -19.86 -2.06
CA TYR A 491 26.70 -18.55 -1.49
C TYR A 491 26.25 -18.43 -0.03
N PHE A 492 25.02 -18.87 0.29
CA PHE A 492 24.44 -18.71 1.63
C PHE A 492 24.87 -19.79 2.63
N ASP A 493 25.19 -21.00 2.18
CA ASP A 493 25.69 -22.10 3.03
C ASP A 493 27.16 -21.90 3.43
N ASN A 494 27.91 -21.11 2.67
CA ASN A 494 29.30 -20.77 3.00
C ASN A 494 29.34 -19.76 4.16
N SER A 495 30.20 -20.02 5.15
CA SER A 495 30.33 -19.33 6.46
C SER A 495 30.55 -17.82 6.44
N THR A 496 30.61 -17.18 5.27
CA THR A 496 30.77 -15.74 5.09
C THR A 496 29.48 -14.96 5.36
N PHE A 497 28.32 -15.63 5.39
CA PHE A 497 26.99 -15.02 5.56
C PHE A 497 26.46 -15.02 7.01
N GLN A 498 27.29 -15.35 8.01
CA GLN A 498 26.92 -15.32 9.44
C GLN A 498 26.77 -13.89 10.02
N ASP A 499 26.37 -12.93 9.20
CA ASP A 499 26.06 -11.58 9.66
C ASP A 499 24.65 -11.59 10.26
N GLU A 500 24.56 -11.57 11.60
CA GLU A 500 23.29 -11.55 12.35
C GLU A 500 22.40 -10.32 12.04
N THR A 501 22.88 -9.40 11.20
CA THR A 501 22.14 -8.24 10.74
C THR A 501 21.49 -8.41 9.37
N LEU A 502 21.82 -9.46 8.59
CA LEU A 502 21.38 -9.60 7.20
C LEU A 502 20.35 -10.72 7.02
N SER A 503 19.20 -10.37 6.45
CA SER A 503 18.18 -11.33 6.02
C SER A 503 17.98 -11.28 4.51
N TYR A 504 17.51 -12.38 3.91
CA TYR A 504 17.25 -12.39 2.46
C TYR A 504 16.02 -13.22 2.07
N THR A 505 15.40 -12.87 0.94
CA THR A 505 14.31 -13.65 0.32
C THR A 505 14.65 -13.91 -1.14
N LEU A 506 14.65 -15.17 -1.56
CA LEU A 506 14.71 -15.57 -2.96
C LEU A 506 13.29 -15.62 -3.53
N VAL A 507 13.05 -14.97 -4.66
CA VAL A 507 11.73 -14.92 -5.30
C VAL A 507 11.85 -15.21 -6.80
N PRO A 508 11.37 -16.38 -7.29
CA PRO A 508 11.27 -16.63 -8.72
C PRO A 508 10.21 -15.72 -9.30
N VAL A 509 10.45 -15.21 -10.51
CA VAL A 509 9.53 -14.32 -11.22
C VAL A 509 9.52 -14.70 -12.69
N VAL A 510 8.48 -14.32 -13.42
CA VAL A 510 8.37 -14.63 -14.85
C VAL A 510 9.52 -13.93 -15.60
N SER A 511 9.64 -12.63 -15.39
CA SER A 511 10.67 -11.79 -16.00
C SER A 511 11.02 -10.62 -15.08
N LEU A 512 12.13 -9.97 -15.37
CA LEU A 512 12.58 -8.75 -14.71
C LEU A 512 12.41 -7.55 -15.64
N LYS A 513 13.06 -6.44 -15.28
CA LYS A 513 13.10 -5.16 -16.00
C LYS A 513 13.23 -5.29 -17.53
N THR A 514 14.05 -6.23 -17.99
CA THR A 514 14.26 -6.53 -19.42
C THR A 514 14.47 -8.03 -19.62
N LYS A 515 14.40 -8.50 -20.87
CA LYS A 515 14.75 -9.90 -21.21
C LYS A 515 16.23 -10.20 -21.00
N GLN A 516 17.10 -9.19 -20.93
CA GLN A 516 18.54 -9.34 -20.70
C GLN A 516 18.89 -9.47 -19.21
N THR A 517 17.95 -9.13 -18.32
CA THR A 517 18.17 -9.12 -16.88
C THR A 517 17.98 -10.53 -16.31
N PHE A 518 19.01 -11.04 -15.63
CA PHE A 518 19.01 -12.36 -14.97
C PHE A 518 18.60 -12.27 -13.51
N LEU A 519 19.08 -11.22 -12.83
CA LEU A 519 18.91 -11.03 -11.39
C LEU A 519 18.55 -9.57 -11.11
N SER A 520 17.61 -9.36 -10.18
CA SER A 520 17.36 -8.06 -9.56
C SER A 520 17.44 -8.20 -8.05
N ILE A 521 18.33 -7.44 -7.43
CA ILE A 521 18.56 -7.45 -5.99
C ILE A 521 18.08 -6.11 -5.42
N CYS A 522 16.98 -6.17 -4.68
CA CYS A 522 16.39 -5.02 -4.00
C CYS A 522 16.84 -5.08 -2.54
N GLY A 523 17.65 -4.11 -2.11
CA GLY A 523 18.27 -4.13 -0.78
C GLY A 523 17.96 -2.89 0.04
N ILE A 524 17.92 -3.04 1.36
CA ILE A 524 17.78 -1.95 2.30
C ILE A 524 18.61 -2.19 3.56
N ARG A 525 19.23 -1.13 4.08
CA ARG A 525 19.75 -1.00 5.43
C ARG A 525 18.83 -0.11 6.27
N PHE A 526 18.45 -0.61 7.44
CA PHE A 526 17.60 0.01 8.44
C PHE A 526 18.36 0.17 9.76
N PRO A 527 18.28 1.33 10.44
CA PRO A 527 19.06 1.56 11.66
C PRO A 527 18.49 0.89 12.93
#